data_AF-A0A959ES51-F1
#
_entry.id   AF-A0A959ES51-F1
#
_cell.length_a   1.000
_cell.length_b   1.000
_cell.length_c   1.000
_cell.angle_alpha   90.00
_cell.angle_beta   90.00
_cell.angle_gamma   90.00
#
_symmetry.space_group_name_H-M   'P 1'
#
loop_
_entity.id
_entity.type
_entity.pdbx_description
1 polymer ?
#
loop_
_entity_poly.entity_id
_entity_poly.type
_entity_poly.pdbx_seq_one_letter_code
_entity_poly.pdbx_strand_id
1 'polypeptide(L)'
;LQFAVAAGAEVFVTSGSDDKIGRAVALGARGGVNYRSEGWDKLLKKEAGGFDVIIDGAGGPGLALLLKLCKPAARVGSYGGTLGKVPDFSPQLLFW
;
A
#
# COMPACT_ATOMS: atom_id res chain seq x y z
N LEU A 1 3.62 0.77 -10.89
CA LEU A 1 2.72 1.91 -11.13
C LEU A 1 2.15 1.90 -12.56
N GLN A 2 2.93 2.29 -13.58
CA GLN A 2 2.40 2.53 -14.92
C GLN A 2 1.70 1.33 -15.56
N PHE A 3 2.17 0.09 -15.33
CA PHE A 3 1.46 -1.10 -15.80
C PHE A 3 0.05 -1.26 -15.21
N ALA A 4 -0.13 -0.95 -13.92
CA ALA A 4 -1.43 -1.04 -13.27
C ALA A 4 -2.37 0.08 -13.77
N VAL A 5 -1.84 1.29 -13.95
CA VAL A 5 -2.59 2.41 -14.55
C VAL A 5 -3.00 2.08 -15.98
N ALA A 6 -2.08 1.55 -16.80
CA ALA A 6 -2.36 1.14 -18.18
C ALA A 6 -3.39 0.00 -18.26
N ALA A 7 -3.46 -0.85 -17.23
CA ALA A 7 -4.48 -1.89 -17.10
C ALA A 7 -5.84 -1.36 -16.58
N GLY A 8 -5.99 -0.04 -16.38
CA GLY A 8 -7.23 0.60 -15.93
C GLY A 8 -7.47 0.55 -14.41
N ALA A 9 -6.46 0.18 -13.61
CA ALA A 9 -6.60 0.17 -12.16
C ALA A 9 -6.51 1.59 -11.58
N GLU A 10 -7.26 1.84 -10.51
CA GLU A 10 -7.04 3.00 -9.66
C GLU A 10 -5.87 2.72 -8.72
N VAL A 11 -4.76 3.44 -8.90
CA VAL A 11 -3.52 3.17 -8.19
C VAL A 11 -3.21 4.25 -7.16
N PHE A 12 -2.93 3.85 -5.93
CA PHE A 12 -2.35 4.71 -4.91
C PHE A 12 -0.92 4.27 -4.59
N VAL A 13 -0.08 5.20 -4.14
CA VAL A 13 1.33 4.92 -3.77
C VAL A 13 1.64 5.37 -2.33
N THR A 14 2.64 4.75 -1.72
CA THR A 14 3.24 5.22 -0.46
C THR A 14 4.71 5.59 -0.69
N SER A 15 5.19 6.66 -0.06
CA SER A 15 6.60 7.08 -0.16
C SER A 15 6.98 7.98 1.00
N GLY A 16 8.23 7.91 1.48
CA GLY A 16 8.72 8.81 2.53
C GLY A 16 9.08 10.22 2.03
N SER A 17 8.70 10.56 0.81
CA SER A 17 9.02 11.79 0.09
C SER A 17 7.82 12.22 -0.74
N ASP A 18 7.34 13.43 -0.47
CA ASP A 18 6.18 14.02 -1.14
C ASP A 18 6.47 14.30 -2.62
N ASP A 19 7.71 14.68 -2.97
CA ASP A 19 8.14 14.85 -4.35
C ASP A 19 7.96 13.56 -5.18
N LYS A 20 8.28 12.39 -4.60
CA LYS A 20 8.07 11.11 -5.29
C LYS A 20 6.60 10.79 -5.46
N ILE A 21 5.76 11.19 -4.50
CA ILE A 21 4.30 11.04 -4.60
C ILE A 21 3.77 11.93 -5.72
N GLY A 22 4.17 13.20 -5.77
CA GLY A 22 3.79 14.12 -6.84
C GLY A 22 4.18 13.60 -8.22
N ARG A 23 5.40 13.03 -8.36
CA ARG A 23 5.82 12.35 -9.60
C ARG A 23 4.95 11.14 -9.93
N ALA A 24 4.60 10.32 -8.95
CA ALA A 24 3.73 9.17 -9.18
C ALA A 24 2.32 9.59 -9.63
N VAL A 25 1.76 10.65 -9.05
CA VAL A 25 0.47 11.23 -9.48
C VAL A 25 0.56 11.75 -10.91
N ALA A 26 1.64 12.47 -11.27
CA ALA A 26 1.89 12.89 -12.64
C ALA A 26 2.03 11.71 -13.63
N LEU A 27 2.43 10.54 -13.15
CA LEU A 27 2.50 9.28 -13.92
C LEU A 27 1.21 8.46 -13.92
N GLY A 28 0.12 9.01 -13.36
CA GLY A 28 -1.22 8.42 -13.40
C GLY A 28 -1.68 7.71 -12.12
N ALA A 29 -0.95 7.82 -11.01
CA ALA A 29 -1.51 7.43 -9.72
C ALA A 29 -2.70 8.34 -9.36
N ARG A 30 -3.77 7.77 -8.82
CA ARG A 30 -4.93 8.51 -8.30
C ARG A 30 -4.54 9.39 -7.10
N GLY A 31 -3.57 8.95 -6.31
CA GLY A 31 -3.06 9.66 -5.15
C GLY A 31 -1.91 8.92 -4.48
N GLY A 32 -1.49 9.42 -3.34
CA GLY A 32 -0.53 8.73 -2.50
C GLY A 32 -0.31 9.42 -1.17
N VAL A 33 0.27 8.69 -0.23
CA VAL A 33 0.47 9.15 1.15
C VAL A 33 1.91 8.99 1.59
N ASN A 34 2.32 9.91 2.46
CA ASN A 34 3.63 9.83 3.07
C ASN A 34 3.60 8.92 4.28
N TYR A 35 4.30 7.78 4.23
CA TYR A 35 4.28 6.81 5.33
C TYR A 35 4.96 7.32 6.61
N ARG A 36 5.65 8.47 6.56
CA ARG A 36 6.24 9.14 7.72
C ARG A 36 5.24 10.06 8.43
N SER A 37 4.11 10.38 7.79
CA SER A 37 3.06 11.19 8.40
C SER A 37 2.22 10.34 9.36
N GLU A 38 1.83 10.91 10.48
CA GLU A 38 0.95 10.21 11.43
C GLU A 38 -0.41 9.89 10.80
N GLY A 39 -0.90 8.67 11.02
CA GLY A 39 -2.23 8.24 10.55
C GLY A 39 -2.39 8.13 9.04
N TRP A 40 -1.30 8.04 8.27
CA TRP A 40 -1.31 7.92 6.81
C TRP A 40 -2.19 6.77 6.31
N ASP A 41 -2.25 5.67 7.06
CA ASP A 41 -3.01 4.46 6.74
C ASP A 41 -4.52 4.70 6.79
N LYS A 42 -4.97 5.46 7.79
CA LYS A 42 -6.38 5.85 7.93
C LYS A 42 -6.80 6.80 6.83
N LEU A 43 -5.95 7.76 6.50
CA LEU A 43 -6.18 8.68 5.38
C LEU A 43 -6.30 7.90 4.07
N LEU A 44 -5.32 7.02 3.81
CA LEU A 44 -5.31 6.20 2.62
C LEU A 44 -6.54 5.29 2.51
N LYS A 45 -6.95 4.66 3.62
CA LYS A 45 -8.17 3.84 3.66
C LYS A 45 -9.42 4.66 3.36
N LYS A 46 -9.53 5.87 3.91
CA LYS A 46 -10.66 6.78 3.68
C LYS A 46 -10.75 7.21 2.21
N GLU A 47 -9.62 7.51 1.59
CA GLU A 47 -9.57 7.95 0.19
C GLU A 47 -9.79 6.80 -0.81
N ALA A 48 -9.18 5.64 -0.56
CA ALA A 48 -9.23 4.50 -1.49
C ALA A 48 -10.43 3.57 -1.26
N GLY A 49 -11.02 3.56 -0.07
CA GLY A 49 -12.05 2.58 0.31
C GLY A 49 -11.51 1.15 0.48
N GLY A 50 -10.19 1.00 0.59
CA GLY A 50 -9.48 -0.27 0.67
C GLY A 50 -8.95 -0.79 -0.68
N PHE A 51 -8.13 -1.84 -0.65
CA PHE A 51 -7.40 -2.32 -1.82
C PHE A 51 -7.71 -3.77 -2.16
N ASP A 52 -7.95 -4.03 -3.45
CA ASP A 52 -8.12 -5.37 -4.01
C ASP A 52 -6.77 -6.06 -4.27
N VAL A 53 -5.72 -5.26 -4.50
CA VAL A 53 -4.34 -5.73 -4.72
C VAL A 53 -3.37 -4.80 -4.02
N ILE A 54 -2.43 -5.36 -3.26
CA ILE A 54 -1.29 -4.63 -2.69
C ILE A 54 0.00 -5.24 -3.22
N ILE A 55 0.94 -4.38 -3.64
CA ILE A 55 2.28 -4.76 -4.08
C ILE A 55 3.29 -4.14 -3.11
N ASP A 56 3.97 -4.97 -2.33
CA ASP A 56 4.87 -4.54 -1.26
C ASP A 56 6.33 -4.95 -1.52
N GLY A 57 7.23 -3.96 -1.46
CA GLY A 57 8.69 -4.19 -1.51
C GLY A 57 9.40 -3.87 -0.19
N ALA A 58 8.68 -3.35 0.80
CA ALA A 58 9.26 -2.92 2.07
C ALA A 58 9.33 -4.08 3.07
N GLY A 59 8.25 -4.86 3.20
CA GLY A 59 8.11 -5.87 4.23
C GLY A 59 8.14 -5.25 5.63
N GLY A 60 8.74 -5.97 6.58
CA GLY A 60 8.92 -5.48 7.94
C GLY A 60 7.61 -5.18 8.68
N PRO A 61 7.65 -4.27 9.67
CA PRO A 61 6.50 -3.91 10.51
C PRO A 61 5.30 -3.33 9.75
N GLY A 62 5.52 -2.75 8.56
CA GLY A 62 4.47 -2.13 7.77
C GLY A 62 3.48 -3.11 7.14
N LEU A 63 3.87 -4.37 6.94
CA LEU A 63 3.03 -5.35 6.23
C LEU A 63 1.71 -5.62 6.94
N ALA A 64 1.71 -5.76 8.27
CA ALA A 64 0.49 -5.99 9.05
C ALA A 64 -0.50 -4.83 8.92
N LEU A 65 -0.01 -3.60 8.73
CA LEU A 65 -0.84 -2.43 8.49
C LEU A 65 -1.46 -2.47 7.08
N LEU A 66 -0.66 -2.82 6.07
CA LEU A 66 -1.14 -2.99 4.69
C LEU A 66 -2.27 -4.02 4.60
N LEU A 67 -2.17 -5.14 5.32
CA LEU A 67 -3.23 -6.16 5.36
C LEU A 67 -4.57 -5.62 5.90
N LYS A 68 -4.55 -4.64 6.81
CA LYS A 68 -5.78 -3.98 7.32
C LYS A 68 -6.42 -3.02 6.31
N LEU A 69 -5.69 -2.67 5.25
CA LEU A 69 -6.17 -1.85 4.14
C LEU A 69 -6.78 -2.70 3.01
N CYS A 70 -6.59 -4.02 3.04
CA CYS A 70 -7.20 -4.92 2.08
C CYS A 70 -8.72 -4.95 2.18
N LYS A 71 -9.38 -5.10 1.03
CA LYS A 71 -10.76 -5.57 0.95
C LYS A 71 -10.82 -7.09 1.17
N PRO A 72 -12.01 -7.67 1.47
CA PRO A 72 -12.18 -9.12 1.47
C PRO A 72 -11.70 -9.74 0.15
N ALA A 73 -11.04 -10.90 0.22
CA ALA A 73 -10.47 -11.61 -0.94
C ALA A 73 -9.39 -10.84 -1.74
N ALA A 74 -8.79 -9.79 -1.16
CA ALA A 74 -7.67 -9.09 -1.78
C ALA A 74 -6.42 -9.98 -1.92
N ARG A 75 -5.52 -9.58 -2.82
CA ARG A 75 -4.24 -10.27 -3.07
C ARG A 75 -3.07 -9.39 -2.67
N VAL A 76 -2.11 -9.95 -1.94
CA VAL A 76 -0.88 -9.23 -1.57
C VAL A 76 0.32 -9.92 -2.20
N GLY A 77 1.00 -9.19 -3.09
CA GLY A 77 2.27 -9.62 -3.68
C GLY A 77 3.42 -8.91 -2.97
N SER A 78 4.23 -9.64 -2.22
CA SER A 78 5.47 -9.12 -1.65
C SER A 78 6.66 -9.59 -2.50
N TYR A 79 7.55 -8.67 -2.87
CA TYR A 79 8.75 -8.96 -3.68
C TYR A 79 10.05 -8.48 -3.03
N GLY A 80 9.99 -7.93 -1.81
CA GLY A 80 11.13 -7.38 -1.11
C GLY A 80 10.94 -7.31 0.39
N GLY A 81 12.03 -7.14 1.12
CA GLY A 81 12.08 -7.10 2.59
C GLY A 81 13.07 -6.06 3.09
N THR A 82 13.05 -4.86 2.51
CA THR A 82 13.97 -3.76 2.83
C THR A 82 13.99 -3.42 4.33
N LEU A 83 12.85 -3.58 5.01
CA LEU A 83 12.69 -3.35 6.45
C LEU A 83 12.79 -4.64 7.29
N GLY A 84 13.24 -5.75 6.68
CA GLY A 84 13.49 -7.01 7.35
C GLY A 84 12.23 -7.85 7.59
N LYS A 85 12.33 -8.72 8.61
CA LYS A 85 11.28 -9.69 8.97
C LYS A 85 10.01 -8.97 9.39
N VAL A 86 8.86 -9.56 9.09
CA VAL A 86 7.56 -9.12 9.61
C VAL A 86 7.46 -9.58 11.06
N PRO A 87 7.52 -8.68 12.05
CA PRO A 87 7.35 -9.06 13.45
C PRO A 87 5.88 -9.38 13.72
N ASP A 88 5.64 -10.36 14.60
CA ASP A 88 4.32 -10.61 15.21
C ASP A 88 3.16 -10.71 14.21
N PHE A 89 3.35 -11.52 13.17
CA PHE A 89 2.32 -11.79 12.16
C PHE A 89 1.12 -12.52 12.77
N SER A 90 -0.05 -11.90 12.70
CA SER A 90 -1.32 -12.48 13.11
C SER A 90 -2.05 -13.09 11.90
N PRO A 91 -2.19 -14.43 11.81
CA PRO A 91 -2.92 -15.07 10.73
C PRO A 91 -4.38 -14.63 10.63
N GLN A 92 -4.98 -14.16 11.73
CA GLN A 92 -6.34 -13.64 11.77
C GLN A 92 -6.58 -12.49 10.78
N LEU A 93 -5.55 -11.73 10.41
CA LEU A 93 -5.66 -10.70 9.38
C LEU A 93 -5.89 -11.24 7.97
N LEU A 94 -5.68 -12.55 7.75
CA LEU A 94 -5.93 -13.22 6.47
C LEU A 94 -7.34 -13.81 6.36
N PHE A 95 -8.04 -13.95 7.49
CA PHE A 95 -9.36 -14.56 7.56
C PHE A 95 -10.40 -13.46 7.79
N TRP A 96 -11.52 -13.55 7.07
CA TRP A 96 -12.66 -12.64 7.19
C TRP A 96 -13.95 -13.42 7.45
#